data_AF-A0A7K0F7Q2-F1
#
_entry.id   AF-A0A7K0F7Q2-F1
#
_cell.length_a   1.000
_cell.length_b   1.000
_cell.length_c   1.000
_cell.angle_alpha   90.00
_cell.angle_beta   90.00
_cell.angle_gamma   90.00
#
_symmetry.space_group_name_H-M   'P 1'
#
loop_
_entity.id
_entity.type
_entity.pdbx_description
1 polymer ?
#
loop_
_entity_poly.entity_id
_entity_poly.type
_entity_poly.pdbx_seq_one_letter_code
_entity_poly.pdbx_strand_id
1 'polypeptide(L)'
;MNIHGKEINLDFDFPEINGNPTVFVDKIILEKTELEILNSSVPRELYIFGAIVKTGEIHWEFGELKRLEFIVVEKKSETNEFIHHHLAQDESVMYKRKKDLTGSECVDMLKKKDILYLKRLPKWKASDAGIPKYGDKLFHFCSQIYLPENKTTKQYMSWGATIFVFLHVTEEDELLVQIFEQDTSEQIAEDRYKLEEQMFLFDQNYLKLEFVAKLITKGDKFLHEYILNHKKTNKEILALLLENGKSKTFKNEVLKKIKG
;
A
#
# COMPACT_ATOMS: atom_id res chain seq x y z
N MET A 1 -4.03 -8.12 16.52
CA MET A 1 -3.57 -6.71 16.44
C MET A 1 -3.29 -6.34 14.99
N ASN A 2 -3.18 -5.04 14.65
CA ASN A 2 -2.78 -4.60 13.30
C ASN A 2 -1.35 -4.07 13.22
N ILE A 3 -0.88 -3.76 12.01
CA ILE A 3 0.44 -3.16 11.72
C ILE A 3 0.72 -1.82 12.42
N HIS A 4 -0.28 -1.21 13.07
CA HIS A 4 -0.13 0.01 13.88
C HIS A 4 -0.19 -0.27 15.39
N GLY A 5 -0.20 -1.54 15.81
CA GLY A 5 -0.25 -1.94 17.21
C GLY A 5 -1.61 -1.73 17.88
N LYS A 6 -2.68 -1.56 17.10
CA LYS A 6 -4.04 -1.41 17.62
C LYS A 6 -4.75 -2.76 17.61
N GLU A 7 -5.63 -2.98 18.59
CA GLU A 7 -6.59 -4.06 18.54
C GLU A 7 -7.57 -3.83 17.39
N ILE A 8 -7.95 -4.92 16.72
CA ILE A 8 -8.95 -4.92 15.67
C ILE A 8 -9.96 -5.98 16.03
N ASN A 9 -11.22 -5.61 15.91
CA ASN A 9 -12.33 -6.55 15.93
C ASN A 9 -12.72 -6.86 14.48
N LEU A 10 -12.55 -8.12 14.08
CA LEU A 10 -13.07 -8.64 12.81
C LEU A 10 -14.26 -9.54 13.13
N ASP A 11 -15.20 -9.66 12.19
CA ASP A 11 -16.38 -10.52 12.36
C ASP A 11 -16.05 -12.04 12.31
N PHE A 12 -14.76 -12.39 12.32
CA PHE A 12 -14.23 -13.75 12.29
C PHE A 12 -12.87 -13.82 12.99
N ASP A 13 -12.47 -15.02 13.39
CA ASP A 13 -11.20 -15.25 14.08
C ASP A 13 -9.98 -14.99 13.19
N PHE A 14 -8.86 -14.60 13.81
CA PHE A 14 -7.61 -14.43 13.06
C PHE A 14 -7.19 -15.77 12.46
N PRO A 15 -6.76 -15.80 11.19
CA PRO A 15 -6.37 -17.05 10.56
C PRO A 15 -5.11 -17.62 11.20
N GLU A 16 -5.05 -18.93 11.26
CA GLU A 16 -3.84 -19.65 11.64
C GLU A 16 -2.81 -19.52 10.51
N ILE A 17 -1.62 -19.03 10.86
CA ILE A 17 -0.44 -18.99 10.01
C ILE A 17 0.72 -19.57 10.82
N ASN A 18 1.74 -20.11 10.16
CA ASN A 18 2.87 -20.76 10.84
C ASN A 18 3.59 -19.83 11.83
N GLY A 19 3.53 -18.51 11.60
CA GLY A 19 4.13 -17.50 12.46
C GLY A 19 3.15 -16.99 13.53
N ASN A 20 3.68 -16.61 14.69
CA ASN A 20 2.87 -16.09 15.79
C ASN A 20 3.57 -14.89 16.45
N PRO A 21 2.87 -13.77 16.70
CA PRO A 21 1.46 -13.50 16.42
C PRO A 21 1.17 -13.14 14.95
N THR A 22 -0.03 -13.51 14.51
CA THR A 22 -0.63 -13.03 13.27
C THR A 22 -0.99 -11.56 13.40
N VAL A 23 -0.50 -10.72 12.48
CA VAL A 23 -0.74 -9.29 12.44
C VAL A 23 -1.64 -8.94 11.26
N PHE A 24 -2.75 -8.25 11.51
CA PHE A 24 -3.61 -7.72 10.45
C PHE A 24 -2.94 -6.56 9.73
N VAL A 25 -2.88 -6.64 8.41
CA VAL A 25 -2.23 -5.66 7.54
C VAL A 25 -3.27 -4.70 6.98
N ASP A 26 -4.21 -5.19 6.18
CA ASP A 26 -5.24 -4.35 5.57
C ASP A 26 -6.45 -5.18 5.09
N LYS A 27 -7.53 -4.48 4.74
CA LYS A 27 -8.73 -5.02 4.09
C LYS A 27 -8.90 -4.38 2.72
N ILE A 28 -9.04 -5.20 1.69
CA ILE A 28 -9.36 -4.77 0.33
C ILE A 28 -10.78 -5.23 0.00
N ILE A 29 -11.61 -4.32 -0.49
CA ILE A 29 -12.94 -4.64 -1.01
C ILE A 29 -12.89 -4.49 -2.53
N LEU A 30 -13.21 -5.55 -3.25
CA LEU A 30 -13.34 -5.53 -4.70
C LEU A 30 -14.78 -5.14 -5.06
N GLU A 31 -14.94 -3.94 -5.61
CA GLU A 31 -16.23 -3.43 -6.04
C GLU A 31 -16.50 -3.88 -7.48
N LYS A 32 -17.73 -3.63 -7.94
CA LYS A 32 -18.21 -4.08 -9.26
C LYS A 32 -17.25 -3.75 -10.41
N THR A 33 -16.69 -2.55 -10.43
CA THR A 33 -15.75 -2.11 -11.46
C THR A 33 -14.46 -2.93 -11.49
N GLU A 34 -13.94 -3.32 -10.33
CA GLU A 34 -12.73 -4.15 -10.26
C GLU A 34 -13.00 -5.59 -10.68
N LEU A 35 -14.16 -6.12 -10.30
CA LEU A 35 -14.58 -7.47 -10.66
C LEU A 35 -14.80 -7.60 -12.18
N GLU A 36 -15.40 -6.59 -12.82
CA GLU A 36 -15.52 -6.52 -14.28
C GLU A 36 -14.15 -6.57 -14.98
N ILE A 37 -13.14 -5.84 -14.46
CA ILE A 37 -11.77 -5.88 -14.99
C ILE A 37 -11.14 -7.27 -14.81
N LEU A 38 -11.39 -7.92 -13.67
CA LEU A 38 -10.91 -9.27 -13.38
C LEU A 38 -11.69 -10.37 -14.12
N ASN A 39 -12.74 -10.02 -14.87
CA ASN A 39 -13.69 -10.97 -15.47
C ASN A 39 -14.34 -11.92 -14.44
N SER A 40 -14.64 -11.41 -13.24
CA SER A 40 -15.35 -12.15 -12.20
C SER A 40 -16.71 -11.51 -11.92
N SER A 41 -17.70 -12.34 -11.59
CA SER A 41 -19.01 -11.86 -11.13
C SER A 41 -19.19 -11.97 -9.62
N VAL A 42 -18.25 -12.59 -8.90
CA VAL A 42 -18.38 -12.89 -7.48
C VAL A 42 -17.75 -11.76 -6.65
N PRO A 43 -18.53 -11.03 -5.84
CA PRO A 43 -17.99 -10.03 -4.94
C PRO A 43 -17.10 -10.64 -3.86
N ARG A 44 -15.94 -10.02 -3.63
CA ARG A 44 -14.89 -10.55 -2.75
C ARG A 44 -14.33 -9.45 -1.85
N GLU A 45 -14.08 -9.82 -0.60
CA GLU A 45 -13.32 -9.05 0.37
C GLU A 45 -12.03 -9.82 0.70
N LEU A 46 -10.89 -9.14 0.67
CA LEU A 46 -9.58 -9.74 0.97
C LEU A 46 -9.06 -9.13 2.27
N TYR A 47 -8.80 -9.99 3.26
CA TYR A 47 -8.20 -9.61 4.54
C TYR A 47 -6.77 -10.12 4.56
N ILE A 48 -5.82 -9.21 4.62
CA ILE A 48 -4.40 -9.53 4.54
C ILE A 48 -3.84 -9.55 5.96
N PHE A 49 -3.14 -10.63 6.28
CA PHE A 49 -2.39 -10.77 7.50
C PHE A 49 -0.96 -11.21 7.16
N GLY A 50 -0.03 -10.94 8.07
CA GLY A 50 1.30 -11.52 8.00
C GLY A 50 1.81 -11.93 9.35
N ALA A 51 2.88 -12.71 9.34
CA ALA A 51 3.60 -13.11 10.52
C ALA A 51 5.05 -13.45 10.18
N ILE A 52 5.94 -13.26 11.16
CA ILE A 52 7.28 -13.83 11.12
C ILE A 52 7.22 -15.32 11.50
N VAL A 53 7.80 -16.15 10.64
CA VAL A 53 8.03 -17.57 10.86
C VAL A 53 9.48 -17.80 11.21
N LYS A 54 9.71 -18.47 12.34
CA LYS A 54 11.02 -18.95 12.74
C LYS A 54 11.34 -20.23 11.98
N THR A 55 12.47 -20.25 11.29
CA THR A 55 12.87 -21.40 10.46
C THR A 55 13.51 -22.53 11.28
N GLY A 56 13.98 -22.23 12.50
CA GLY A 56 14.77 -23.14 13.32
C GLY A 56 16.24 -23.24 12.91
N GLU A 57 16.64 -22.65 11.78
CA GLU A 57 18.03 -22.57 11.35
C GLU A 57 18.75 -21.44 12.12
N ILE A 58 19.94 -21.72 12.65
CA ILE A 58 20.72 -20.76 13.43
C ILE A 58 21.94 -20.32 12.63
N HIS A 59 22.02 -19.03 12.31
CA HIS A 59 23.21 -18.40 11.75
C HIS A 59 24.09 -17.85 12.88
N TRP A 60 25.42 -18.01 12.76
CA TRP A 60 26.37 -17.62 13.80
C TRP A 60 26.38 -16.12 14.11
N GLU A 61 26.10 -15.27 13.10
CA GLU A 61 26.08 -13.80 13.25
C GLU A 61 24.69 -13.24 13.57
N PHE A 62 23.62 -13.85 13.05
CA PHE A 62 22.27 -13.28 13.05
C PHE A 62 21.28 -14.03 13.97
N GLY A 63 21.71 -15.15 14.56
CA GLY A 63 20.86 -16.01 15.36
C GLY A 63 19.87 -16.81 14.52
N GLU A 64 18.71 -17.09 15.11
CA GLU A 64 17.64 -17.84 14.44
C GLU A 64 17.12 -17.10 13.20
N LEU A 65 17.27 -17.73 12.04
CA LEU A 65 16.78 -17.23 10.76
C LEU A 65 15.25 -17.19 10.77
N LYS A 66 14.72 -16.10 10.23
CA LYS A 66 13.31 -15.77 10.20
C LYS A 66 12.92 -15.49 8.75
N ARG A 67 11.68 -15.85 8.40
CA ARG A 67 11.07 -15.45 7.14
C ARG A 67 9.72 -14.81 7.39
N LEU A 68 9.31 -13.94 6.48
CA LEU A 68 7.96 -13.39 6.47
C LEU A 68 7.03 -14.35 5.73
N GLU A 69 5.83 -14.57 6.25
CA GLU A 69 4.75 -15.23 5.51
C GLU A 69 3.50 -14.34 5.58
N PHE A 70 2.67 -14.42 4.55
CA PHE A 70 1.37 -13.76 4.50
C PHE A 70 0.26 -14.80 4.43
N ILE A 71 -0.91 -14.43 4.92
CA ILE A 71 -2.17 -15.11 4.61
C ILE A 71 -3.19 -14.08 4.14
N VAL A 72 -3.81 -14.37 3.00
CA VAL A 72 -4.95 -13.59 2.52
C VAL A 72 -6.20 -14.43 2.72
N VAL A 73 -7.09 -13.97 3.58
CA VAL A 73 -8.42 -14.55 3.74
C VAL A 73 -9.34 -13.87 2.74
N GLU A 74 -9.76 -14.60 1.74
CA GLU A 74 -10.79 -14.19 0.80
C GLU A 74 -12.16 -14.56 1.37
N LYS A 75 -13.06 -13.58 1.43
CA LYS A 75 -14.46 -13.78 1.75
C LYS A 75 -15.30 -13.51 0.50
N LYS A 76 -16.01 -14.52 -0.02
CA LYS A 76 -17.01 -14.32 -1.07
C LYS A 76 -18.29 -13.79 -0.43
N SER A 77 -18.67 -12.55 -0.78
CA SER A 77 -19.74 -11.85 -0.05
C SER A 77 -21.12 -12.51 -0.21
N GLU A 78 -21.38 -13.17 -1.33
CA GLU A 78 -22.69 -13.82 -1.61
C GLU A 78 -22.88 -15.12 -0.83
N THR A 79 -21.85 -15.95 -0.76
CA THR A 79 -21.91 -17.27 -0.11
C THR A 79 -21.45 -17.24 1.34
N ASN A 80 -20.80 -16.15 1.77
CA ASN A 80 -20.08 -16.05 3.03
C ASN A 80 -19.02 -17.17 3.21
N GLU A 81 -18.51 -17.69 2.09
CA GLU A 81 -17.41 -18.65 2.05
C GLU A 81 -16.08 -17.93 2.31
N PHE A 82 -15.23 -18.55 3.15
CA PHE A 82 -13.89 -18.06 3.45
C PHE A 82 -12.85 -19.01 2.83
N ILE A 83 -11.93 -18.46 2.06
CA ILE A 83 -10.83 -19.17 1.39
C ILE A 83 -9.51 -18.60 1.89
N HIS A 84 -8.63 -19.48 2.36
CA HIS A 84 -7.35 -19.09 2.95
C HIS A 84 -6.21 -19.27 1.93
N HIS A 85 -5.59 -18.16 1.55
CA HIS A 85 -4.44 -18.15 0.65
C HIS A 85 -3.17 -17.97 1.48
N HIS A 86 -2.51 -19.08 1.84
CA HIS A 86 -1.22 -19.06 2.53
C HIS A 86 -0.11 -18.74 1.54
N LEU A 87 0.56 -17.61 1.72
CA LEU A 87 1.56 -17.09 0.79
C LEU A 87 2.94 -17.11 1.46
N ALA A 88 3.84 -17.88 0.87
CA ALA A 88 5.24 -17.96 1.26
C ALA A 88 6.12 -17.61 0.06
N GLN A 89 7.36 -17.23 0.35
CA GLN A 89 8.36 -16.95 -0.67
C GLN A 89 9.18 -18.22 -0.90
N ASP A 90 8.97 -18.86 -2.04
CA ASP A 90 9.70 -20.06 -2.48
C ASP A 90 10.37 -19.77 -3.83
N GLU A 91 11.71 -19.68 -3.85
CA GLU A 91 12.54 -19.50 -5.06
C GLU A 91 12.09 -18.35 -5.99
N SER A 92 11.40 -17.35 -5.45
CA SER A 92 10.80 -16.23 -6.19
C SER A 92 10.87 -14.97 -5.34
N VAL A 93 10.74 -13.80 -5.95
CA VAL A 93 10.53 -12.53 -5.23
C VAL A 93 9.07 -12.34 -4.79
N MET A 94 8.17 -13.23 -5.22
CA MET A 94 6.75 -13.19 -4.91
C MET A 94 6.40 -14.14 -3.76
N TYR A 95 5.57 -13.65 -2.84
CA TYR A 95 4.80 -14.48 -1.92
C TYR A 95 3.59 -15.04 -2.66
N LYS A 96 3.51 -16.38 -2.76
CA LYS A 96 2.44 -17.09 -3.45
C LYS A 96 2.08 -18.39 -2.74
N ARG A 97 0.94 -19.00 -3.09
CA ARG A 97 0.63 -20.35 -2.60
C ARG A 97 1.58 -21.34 -3.27
N LYS A 98 2.03 -22.34 -2.52
CA LYS A 98 2.93 -23.39 -3.03
C LYS A 98 2.39 -24.12 -4.28
N LYS A 99 1.07 -24.26 -4.39
CA LYS A 99 0.40 -24.91 -5.53
C LYS A 99 0.33 -24.03 -6.78
N ASP A 100 0.56 -22.72 -6.68
CA ASP A 100 0.34 -21.79 -7.78
C ASP A 100 1.53 -21.80 -8.76
N LEU A 101 1.32 -22.45 -9.92
CA LEU A 101 2.27 -22.49 -11.03
C LEU A 101 2.27 -21.16 -11.79
N THR A 102 3.01 -20.20 -11.25
CA THR A 102 3.08 -18.82 -11.73
C THR A 102 4.53 -18.38 -11.87
N GLY A 103 4.79 -17.57 -12.89
CA GLY A 103 6.07 -16.90 -13.11
C GLY A 103 6.01 -15.45 -12.67
N SER A 104 7.08 -14.70 -12.95
CA SER A 104 7.13 -13.25 -12.80
C SER A 104 7.86 -12.61 -13.98
N GLU A 105 7.55 -11.34 -14.24
CA GLU A 105 8.29 -10.50 -15.18
C GLU A 105 8.81 -9.26 -14.48
N CYS A 106 10.05 -8.87 -14.77
CA CYS A 106 10.63 -7.65 -14.27
C CYS A 106 9.94 -6.45 -14.92
N VAL A 107 9.57 -5.45 -14.10
CA VAL A 107 8.80 -4.30 -14.59
C VAL A 107 9.59 -3.44 -15.57
N ASP A 108 10.91 -3.34 -15.42
CA ASP A 108 11.80 -2.58 -16.30
C ASP A 108 11.84 -3.13 -17.74
N MET A 109 11.45 -4.38 -17.94
CA MET A 109 11.32 -5.02 -19.25
C MET A 109 9.93 -4.79 -19.89
N LEU A 110 8.97 -4.24 -19.14
CA LEU A 110 7.61 -3.99 -19.59
C LEU A 110 7.41 -2.54 -20.02
N LYS A 111 6.56 -2.32 -21.04
CA LYS A 111 6.09 -0.97 -21.35
C LYS A 111 5.02 -0.59 -20.34
N LYS A 112 5.00 0.68 -19.94
CA LYS A 112 4.01 1.20 -18.97
C LYS A 112 2.55 0.90 -19.33
N LYS A 113 2.23 0.84 -20.63
CA LYS A 113 0.88 0.54 -21.14
C LYS A 113 0.45 -0.92 -20.96
N ASP A 114 1.41 -1.83 -20.74
CA ASP A 114 1.18 -3.27 -20.60
C ASP A 114 0.98 -3.65 -19.12
N ILE A 115 1.23 -2.72 -18.19
CA ILE A 115 1.02 -2.92 -16.74
C ILE A 115 -0.48 -2.83 -16.44
N LEU A 116 -1.05 -3.93 -15.98
CA LEU A 116 -2.46 -4.04 -15.60
C LEU A 116 -2.67 -3.60 -14.15
N TYR A 117 -3.73 -2.82 -13.90
CA TYR A 117 -4.10 -2.34 -12.57
C TYR A 117 -5.61 -2.16 -12.44
N LEU A 118 -6.13 -2.29 -11.22
CA LEU A 118 -7.56 -2.18 -10.94
C LEU A 118 -8.00 -0.72 -10.75
N LYS A 119 -7.44 -0.02 -9.75
CA LYS A 119 -7.86 1.35 -9.40
C LYS A 119 -6.83 2.41 -9.79
N ARG A 120 -5.57 2.15 -9.47
CA ARG A 120 -4.47 3.12 -9.61
C ARG A 120 -3.21 2.40 -10.03
N LEU A 121 -2.34 3.13 -10.72
CA LEU A 121 -1.00 2.64 -11.00
C LEU A 121 -0.21 2.42 -9.70
N PRO A 122 0.64 1.38 -9.65
CA PRO A 122 1.54 1.16 -8.54
C PRO A 122 2.64 2.21 -8.49
N LYS A 123 3.09 2.54 -7.28
CA LYS A 123 4.23 3.43 -7.01
C LYS A 123 5.44 2.64 -6.52
N TRP A 124 5.88 1.65 -7.29
CA TRP A 124 7.11 0.91 -7.03
C TRP A 124 8.33 1.58 -7.65
N LYS A 125 9.52 1.18 -7.24
CA LYS A 125 10.76 1.33 -8.01
C LYS A 125 10.79 0.22 -9.08
N ALA A 126 10.72 0.60 -10.36
CA ALA A 126 10.58 -0.36 -11.47
C ALA A 126 11.78 -1.31 -11.63
N SER A 127 12.98 -0.88 -11.24
CA SER A 127 14.21 -1.69 -11.30
C SER A 127 14.18 -2.92 -10.41
N ASP A 128 13.42 -2.86 -9.31
CA ASP A 128 13.43 -3.91 -8.30
C ASP A 128 12.09 -4.65 -8.26
N ALA A 129 11.12 -4.25 -9.08
CA ALA A 129 9.75 -4.76 -9.04
C ALA A 129 9.51 -5.89 -10.05
N GLY A 130 8.79 -6.91 -9.60
CA GLY A 130 8.21 -7.93 -10.47
C GLY A 130 6.69 -7.79 -10.59
N ILE A 131 6.11 -8.31 -11.66
CA ILE A 131 4.66 -8.56 -11.80
C ILE A 131 4.46 -10.06 -11.99
N PRO A 132 3.59 -10.72 -11.21
CA PRO A 132 3.34 -12.14 -11.40
C PRO A 132 2.56 -12.39 -12.69
N LYS A 133 2.77 -13.57 -13.27
CA LYS A 133 2.04 -14.04 -14.45
C LYS A 133 1.54 -15.48 -14.32
N TYR A 134 0.39 -15.74 -14.93
CA TYR A 134 -0.21 -17.07 -15.06
C TYR A 134 -0.32 -17.39 -16.55
N GLY A 135 0.46 -18.36 -17.01
CA GLY A 135 0.74 -18.52 -18.45
C GLY A 135 1.36 -17.24 -19.02
N ASP A 136 0.77 -16.71 -20.09
CA ASP A 136 1.18 -15.45 -20.74
C ASP A 136 0.40 -14.21 -20.23
N LYS A 137 -0.45 -14.36 -19.21
CA LYS A 137 -1.27 -13.27 -18.67
C LYS A 137 -0.64 -12.69 -17.41
N LEU A 138 -0.37 -11.38 -17.42
CA LEU A 138 0.04 -10.63 -16.22
C LEU A 138 -1.12 -10.54 -15.22
N PHE A 139 -0.79 -10.49 -13.93
CA PHE A 139 -1.74 -10.19 -12.88
C PHE A 139 -2.07 -8.69 -12.87
N HIS A 140 -3.26 -8.35 -12.36
CA HIS A 140 -3.64 -6.96 -12.11
C HIS A 140 -3.08 -6.49 -10.78
N PHE A 141 -2.38 -5.35 -10.79
CA PHE A 141 -2.06 -4.64 -9.56
C PHE A 141 -3.35 -4.16 -8.88
N CYS A 142 -3.55 -4.57 -7.63
CA CYS A 142 -4.76 -4.28 -6.86
C CYS A 142 -4.54 -3.13 -5.88
N SER A 143 -3.59 -3.28 -4.97
CA SER A 143 -3.32 -2.28 -3.93
C SER A 143 -1.87 -2.31 -3.49
N GLN A 144 -1.43 -1.22 -2.86
CA GLN A 144 -0.14 -1.13 -2.18
C GLN A 144 -0.34 -0.64 -0.76
N ILE A 145 0.37 -1.25 0.18
CA ILE A 145 0.24 -0.98 1.62
C ILE A 145 1.63 -0.78 2.20
N TYR A 146 1.84 0.34 2.86
CA TYR A 146 3.10 0.64 3.54
C TYR A 146 3.14 -0.02 4.92
N LEU A 147 4.22 -0.74 5.20
CA LEU A 147 4.51 -1.33 6.49
C LEU A 147 5.35 -0.35 7.32
N PRO A 148 4.73 0.40 8.25
CA PRO A 148 5.40 1.46 8.97
C PRO A 148 6.52 0.92 9.85
N GLU A 149 7.56 1.72 10.10
CA GLU A 149 8.55 1.40 11.13
C GLU A 149 8.01 1.72 12.53
N ASN A 150 7.57 0.69 13.28
CA ASN A 150 7.12 0.82 14.66
C ASN A 150 7.41 -0.45 15.48
N LYS A 151 7.03 -0.48 16.77
CA LYS A 151 7.29 -1.63 17.66
C LYS A 151 6.67 -2.92 17.14
N THR A 152 5.42 -2.86 16.66
CA THR A 152 4.68 -4.02 16.18
C THR A 152 5.30 -4.62 14.93
N THR A 153 5.58 -3.78 13.92
CA THR A 153 6.19 -4.26 12.68
C THR A 153 7.61 -4.75 12.89
N LYS A 154 8.44 -4.06 13.67
CA LYS A 154 9.80 -4.53 14.02
C LYS A 154 9.82 -5.88 14.71
N GLN A 155 8.78 -6.19 15.50
CA GLN A 155 8.76 -7.41 16.30
C GLN A 155 8.14 -8.59 15.55
N TYR A 156 7.15 -8.34 14.70
CA TYR A 156 6.25 -9.38 14.18
C TYR A 156 6.11 -9.41 12.66
N MET A 157 6.69 -8.45 11.94
CA MET A 157 6.61 -8.29 10.48
C MET A 157 7.95 -7.75 9.90
N SER A 158 7.97 -7.39 8.62
CA SER A 158 8.94 -6.44 8.08
C SER A 158 8.50 -4.98 8.34
N TRP A 159 9.40 -4.03 8.10
CA TRP A 159 9.17 -2.60 8.29
C TRP A 159 9.89 -1.77 7.24
N GLY A 160 9.43 -0.54 7.00
CA GLY A 160 10.01 0.36 5.99
C GLY A 160 9.72 -0.08 4.55
N ALA A 161 9.04 -1.20 4.38
CA ALA A 161 8.70 -1.76 3.09
C ALA A 161 7.27 -1.43 2.67
N THR A 162 7.02 -1.50 1.37
CA THR A 162 5.66 -1.48 0.80
C THR A 162 5.38 -2.85 0.21
N ILE A 163 4.23 -3.42 0.56
CA ILE A 163 3.71 -4.61 -0.09
C ILE A 163 2.80 -4.20 -1.25
N PHE A 164 2.92 -4.90 -2.37
CA PHE A 164 2.12 -4.73 -3.58
C PHE A 164 1.32 -6.01 -3.80
N VAL A 165 -0.01 -5.87 -3.83
CA VAL A 165 -0.95 -6.98 -3.96
C VAL A 165 -1.36 -7.10 -5.42
N PHE A 166 -1.24 -8.31 -5.96
CA PHE A 166 -1.59 -8.65 -7.33
C PHE A 166 -2.66 -9.73 -7.37
N LEU A 167 -3.61 -9.58 -8.29
CA LEU A 167 -4.75 -10.47 -8.42
C LEU A 167 -4.88 -10.99 -9.86
N HIS A 168 -5.26 -12.25 -9.98
CA HIS A 168 -5.72 -12.85 -11.22
C HIS A 168 -6.89 -13.76 -10.91
N VAL A 169 -7.93 -13.75 -11.75
CA VAL A 169 -9.04 -14.69 -11.64
C VAL A 169 -8.94 -15.67 -12.80
N THR A 170 -8.93 -16.97 -12.48
CA THR A 170 -8.87 -18.05 -13.48
C THR A 170 -10.22 -18.21 -14.19
N GLU A 171 -10.25 -19.03 -15.24
CA GLU A 171 -11.49 -19.33 -15.98
C GLU A 171 -12.53 -20.07 -15.13
N GLU A 172 -12.09 -20.73 -14.05
CA GLU A 172 -12.93 -21.41 -13.06
C GLU A 172 -13.38 -20.47 -11.91
N ASP A 173 -13.13 -19.16 -12.06
CA ASP A 173 -13.41 -18.14 -11.06
C ASP A 173 -12.63 -18.36 -9.72
N GLU A 174 -11.47 -19.03 -9.78
CA GLU A 174 -10.53 -19.10 -8.66
C GLU A 174 -9.70 -17.82 -8.61
N LEU A 175 -9.60 -17.21 -7.43
CA LEU A 175 -8.71 -16.07 -7.21
C LEU A 175 -7.29 -16.56 -6.92
N LEU A 176 -6.34 -16.11 -7.74
CA LEU A 176 -4.91 -16.19 -7.46
C LEU A 176 -4.46 -14.86 -6.86
N VAL A 177 -3.82 -14.93 -5.70
CA VAL A 177 -3.30 -13.76 -4.98
C VAL A 177 -1.80 -13.91 -4.81
N GLN A 178 -1.06 -12.86 -5.17
CA GLN A 178 0.37 -12.79 -4.90
C GLN A 178 0.74 -11.44 -4.31
N ILE A 179 1.77 -11.46 -3.46
CA ILE A 179 2.31 -10.26 -2.83
C ILE A 179 3.77 -10.12 -3.24
N PHE A 180 4.16 -8.91 -3.61
CA PHE A 180 5.55 -8.51 -3.77
C PHE A 180 5.89 -7.51 -2.65
N GLU A 181 7.06 -7.63 -2.06
CA GLU A 181 7.55 -6.67 -1.07
C GLU A 181 8.75 -5.91 -1.62
N GLN A 182 8.76 -4.59 -1.42
CA GLN A 182 9.87 -3.71 -1.79
C GLN A 182 10.25 -2.83 -0.62
N ASP A 183 11.55 -2.70 -0.35
CA ASP A 183 12.05 -1.70 0.59
C ASP A 183 11.78 -0.29 0.01
N THR A 184 11.00 0.49 0.74
CA THR A 184 10.62 1.86 0.37
C THR A 184 11.06 2.88 1.41
N SER A 185 11.91 2.49 2.36
CA SER A 185 12.35 3.32 3.47
C SER A 185 13.08 4.57 2.97
N GLU A 186 13.98 4.40 2.01
CA GLU A 186 14.70 5.50 1.34
C GLU A 186 13.77 6.44 0.59
N GLN A 187 12.80 5.89 -0.15
CA GLN A 187 11.84 6.71 -0.91
C GLN A 187 10.99 7.59 0.00
N ILE A 188 10.61 7.06 1.18
CA ILE A 188 9.86 7.82 2.18
C ILE A 188 10.73 8.88 2.85
N ALA A 189 12.02 8.59 3.07
CA ALA A 189 12.97 9.58 3.55
C ALA A 189 13.13 10.73 2.54
N GLU A 190 13.30 10.44 1.26
CA GLU A 190 13.35 11.44 0.19
C GLU A 190 12.06 12.27 0.11
N ASP A 191 10.89 11.62 0.15
CA ASP A 191 9.60 12.31 0.17
C ASP A 191 9.47 13.25 1.38
N ARG A 192 9.96 12.82 2.56
CA ARG A 192 10.02 13.66 3.76
C ARG A 192 10.98 14.83 3.61
N TYR A 193 12.20 14.62 3.09
CA TYR A 193 13.15 15.70 2.85
C TYR A 193 12.61 16.72 1.86
N LYS A 194 11.93 16.26 0.81
CA LYS A 194 11.25 17.12 -0.15
C LYS A 194 10.11 17.92 0.49
N LEU A 195 9.33 17.31 1.38
CA LEU A 195 8.30 18.03 2.14
C LEU A 195 8.94 19.09 3.06
N GLU A 196 9.99 18.74 3.80
CA GLU A 196 10.74 19.67 4.66
C GLU A 196 11.34 20.83 3.86
N GLU A 197 11.89 20.56 2.67
CA GLU A 197 12.36 21.59 1.73
C GLU A 197 11.22 22.50 1.26
N GLN A 198 10.07 21.92 0.90
CA GLN A 198 8.89 22.69 0.49
C GLN A 198 8.35 23.57 1.64
N MET A 199 8.33 23.05 2.87
CA MET A 199 7.96 23.81 4.06
C MET A 199 8.95 24.97 4.29
N PHE A 200 10.25 24.71 4.19
CA PHE A 200 11.29 25.73 4.30
C PHE A 200 11.16 26.81 3.22
N LEU A 201 10.91 26.42 1.97
CA LEU A 201 10.70 27.35 0.87
C LEU A 201 9.47 28.24 1.08
N PHE A 202 8.39 27.69 1.63
CA PHE A 202 7.23 28.47 2.05
C PHE A 202 7.61 29.48 3.14
N ASP A 203 8.31 29.05 4.19
CA ASP A 203 8.70 29.91 5.30
C ASP A 203 9.52 31.13 4.88
N GLN A 204 10.38 30.95 3.88
CA GLN A 204 11.23 32.00 3.30
C GLN A 204 10.50 32.90 2.30
N ASN A 205 9.49 32.39 1.59
CA ASN A 205 8.89 33.08 0.44
C ASN A 205 7.37 33.30 0.56
N TYR A 206 6.78 33.19 1.75
CA TYR A 206 5.33 33.31 1.97
C TYR A 206 4.70 34.62 1.46
N LEU A 207 5.48 35.71 1.35
CA LEU A 207 5.04 37.00 0.81
C LEU A 207 4.98 37.03 -0.73
N LYS A 208 5.62 36.07 -1.42
CA LYS A 208 5.65 35.98 -2.88
C LYS A 208 4.50 35.09 -3.35
N LEU A 209 3.30 35.65 -3.48
CA LEU A 209 2.07 34.88 -3.76
C LEU A 209 2.17 33.97 -4.99
N GLU A 210 2.82 34.41 -6.07
CA GLU A 210 3.02 33.57 -7.26
C GLU A 210 3.89 32.33 -6.98
N PHE A 211 4.91 32.48 -6.13
CA PHE A 211 5.74 31.37 -5.70
C PHE A 211 4.95 30.41 -4.81
N VAL A 212 4.19 30.96 -3.86
CA VAL A 212 3.32 30.18 -2.96
C VAL A 212 2.27 29.42 -3.77
N ALA A 213 1.66 30.02 -4.80
CA ALA A 213 0.71 29.35 -5.69
C ALA A 213 1.35 28.14 -6.37
N LYS A 214 2.53 28.32 -6.99
CA LYS A 214 3.29 27.22 -7.62
C LYS A 214 3.65 26.11 -6.63
N LEU A 215 4.00 26.49 -5.41
CA LEU A 215 4.35 25.57 -4.34
C LEU A 215 3.13 24.75 -3.90
N ILE A 216 1.95 25.38 -3.72
CA ILE A 216 0.70 24.70 -3.39
C ILE A 216 0.28 23.75 -4.53
N THR A 217 0.34 24.17 -5.80
CA THR A 217 -0.04 23.30 -6.94
C THR A 217 0.81 22.03 -6.99
N LYS A 218 2.12 22.15 -6.73
CA LYS A 218 3.05 21.01 -6.72
C LYS A 218 3.01 20.20 -5.43
N GLY A 219 2.65 20.82 -4.31
CA GLY A 219 2.61 20.23 -2.99
C GLY A 219 1.61 19.08 -2.86
N ASP A 220 1.87 18.22 -1.89
CA ASP A 220 0.93 17.17 -1.50
C ASP A 220 0.02 17.63 -0.34
N LYS A 221 -0.78 16.70 0.19
CA LYS A 221 -1.70 16.99 1.28
C LYS A 221 -1.01 17.47 2.56
N PHE A 222 0.22 17.02 2.83
CA PHE A 222 0.93 17.37 4.05
C PHE A 222 1.47 18.79 3.97
N LEU A 223 1.97 19.20 2.80
CA LEU A 223 2.31 20.60 2.56
C LEU A 223 1.08 21.51 2.68
N HIS A 224 -0.06 21.07 2.11
CA HIS A 224 -1.32 21.82 2.19
C HIS A 224 -1.78 22.02 3.63
N GLU A 225 -1.73 20.98 4.45
CA GLU A 225 -2.07 21.03 5.87
C GLU A 225 -1.11 21.91 6.68
N TYR A 226 0.19 21.81 6.40
CA TYR A 226 1.20 22.68 7.01
C TYR A 226 0.93 24.15 6.71
N ILE A 227 0.74 24.51 5.43
CA ILE A 227 0.44 25.91 5.03
C ILE A 227 -0.88 26.35 5.67
N LEU A 228 -1.92 25.52 5.64
CA LEU A 228 -3.21 25.87 6.26
C LEU A 228 -3.05 26.26 7.72
N ASN A 229 -2.22 25.54 8.47
CA ASN A 229 -2.02 25.74 9.92
C ASN A 229 -0.88 26.69 10.28
N HIS A 230 -0.15 27.22 9.28
CA HIS A 230 1.01 28.06 9.53
C HIS A 230 0.64 29.46 10.04
N LYS A 231 1.45 30.02 10.96
CA LYS A 231 1.23 31.34 11.58
C LYS A 231 1.27 32.52 10.61
N LYS A 232 1.97 32.35 9.49
CA LYS A 232 2.14 33.39 8.45
C LYS A 232 1.06 33.34 7.36
N THR A 233 0.10 32.41 7.48
CA THR A 233 -0.95 32.22 6.49
C THR A 233 -1.99 33.30 6.61
N ASN A 234 -2.12 34.11 5.55
CA ASN A 234 -3.06 35.22 5.45
C ASN A 234 -4.23 34.87 4.52
N LYS A 235 -5.19 35.80 4.36
CA LYS A 235 -6.38 35.58 3.51
C LYS A 235 -6.05 35.26 2.05
N GLU A 236 -4.97 35.83 1.51
CA GLU A 236 -4.54 35.60 0.13
C GLU A 236 -4.01 34.18 -0.06
N ILE A 237 -3.19 33.69 0.89
CA ILE A 237 -2.70 32.31 0.90
C ILE A 237 -3.85 31.32 1.11
N LEU A 238 -4.83 31.64 1.95
CA LEU A 238 -6.05 30.82 2.11
C LEU A 238 -6.85 30.72 0.81
N ALA A 239 -6.94 31.82 0.04
CA ALA A 239 -7.58 31.79 -1.28
C ALA A 239 -6.81 30.88 -2.25
N LEU A 240 -5.47 30.94 -2.27
CA LEU A 240 -4.64 30.05 -3.08
C LEU A 240 -4.81 28.57 -2.70
N LEU A 241 -4.92 28.25 -1.40
CA LEU A 241 -5.21 26.89 -0.93
C LEU A 241 -6.61 26.42 -1.35
N LEU A 242 -7.59 27.31 -1.35
CA LEU A 242 -8.96 26.99 -1.78
C LEU A 242 -9.02 26.70 -3.28
N GLU A 243 -8.29 27.47 -4.08
CA GLU A 243 -8.21 27.30 -5.53
C GLU A 243 -7.46 26.00 -5.88
N ASN A 244 -6.27 25.82 -5.31
CA ASN A 244 -5.31 24.79 -5.74
C ASN A 244 -5.28 23.52 -4.85
N GLY A 245 -6.03 23.49 -3.75
CA GLY A 245 -6.11 22.34 -2.85
C GLY A 245 -6.68 21.10 -3.54
N LYS A 246 -6.11 19.92 -3.25
CA LYS A 246 -6.41 18.69 -4.01
C LYS A 246 -7.69 17.96 -3.62
N SER A 247 -8.27 18.22 -2.44
CA SER A 247 -9.47 17.49 -1.96
C SER A 247 -10.61 18.41 -1.51
N LYS A 248 -11.85 17.95 -1.70
CA LYS A 248 -13.06 18.68 -1.28
C LYS A 248 -13.13 18.87 0.24
N THR A 249 -12.71 17.85 1.00
CA THR A 249 -12.65 17.91 2.47
C THR A 249 -11.68 18.98 2.94
N PHE A 250 -10.47 19.04 2.36
CA PHE A 250 -9.48 20.06 2.67
C PHE A 250 -9.97 21.47 2.31
N LYS A 251 -10.58 21.65 1.14
CA LYS A 251 -11.17 22.94 0.73
C LYS A 251 -12.25 23.42 1.72
N ASN A 252 -13.03 22.51 2.31
CA ASN A 252 -14.02 22.87 3.33
C ASN A 252 -13.35 23.35 4.64
N GLU A 253 -12.22 22.77 5.03
CA GLU A 253 -11.46 23.22 6.21
C GLU A 253 -10.86 24.61 5.98
N VAL A 254 -10.34 24.87 4.78
CA VAL A 254 -9.86 26.20 4.37
C VAL A 254 -11.00 27.22 4.45
N LEU A 255 -12.19 26.88 3.94
CA LEU A 255 -13.37 27.74 4.02
C LEU A 255 -13.79 28.05 5.47
N LYS A 256 -13.71 27.07 6.39
CA LYS A 256 -13.98 27.32 7.81
C LYS A 256 -13.01 28.34 8.39
N LYS A 257 -11.72 28.22 8.05
CA LYS A 257 -10.66 29.13 8.53
C LYS A 257 -10.73 30.54 7.93
N ILE A 258 -11.33 30.70 6.74
CA ILE A 258 -11.61 32.01 6.15
C ILE A 258 -12.78 32.71 6.85
N LYS A 259 -13.77 31.94 7.32
CA LYS A 259 -15.02 32.44 7.92
C LYS A 259 -14.92 32.71 9.44
N GLY A 260 -14.00 32.05 10.13
CA GLY A 260 -13.66 32.31 11.54
C GLY A 260 -12.62 33.40 11.67
#